data_AF-A0AAD9C751-F1
#
_entry.id   AF-A0AAD9C751-F1
#
_cell.length_a   1.000
_cell.length_b   1.000
_cell.length_c   1.000
_cell.angle_alpha   90.00
_cell.angle_beta   90.00
_cell.angle_gamma   90.00
#
_symmetry.space_group_name_H-M   'P 1'
#
loop_
_entity.id
_entity.type
_entity.pdbx_description
1 polymer ?
#
loop_
_entity_poly.entity_id
_entity_poly.type
_entity_poly.pdbx_seq_one_letter_code
_entity_poly.pdbx_strand_id
1 'polypeptide(L)'
;MDETLMVILLLSGFCAPCTPFRNDYLFINKNMTWDEAYQYCLMEQKELAQIQSLENNTSMMNTQTAGYTYKAWIGLYANASDWTWVDGETATYFEWGNVQPDNIDTDEYCVTIDNDGRWGFANCSLKKPFVCQDGN
;
A
#
# COMPACT_ATOMS: atom_id res chain seq x y z
N MET A 1 -58.24 20.19 -19.67
CA MET A 1 -57.21 19.78 -18.69
C MET A 1 -56.07 19.18 -19.51
N ASP A 2 -55.60 19.88 -20.54
CA ASP A 2 -54.60 20.97 -20.52
C ASP A 2 -53.18 20.43 -20.37
N GLU A 3 -52.44 20.48 -21.48
CA GLU A 3 -51.02 20.16 -21.61
C GLU A 3 -50.21 21.39 -21.18
N THR A 4 -49.57 21.36 -20.01
CA THR A 4 -48.49 22.29 -19.69
C THR A 4 -47.51 21.67 -18.69
N LEU A 5 -46.37 21.22 -19.23
CA LEU A 5 -45.01 21.44 -18.73
C LEU A 5 -44.89 22.16 -17.38
N MET A 6 -44.50 21.45 -16.31
CA MET A 6 -43.54 21.98 -15.33
C MET A 6 -42.69 20.85 -14.76
N VAL A 7 -41.44 20.84 -15.20
CA VAL A 7 -40.29 20.17 -14.61
C VAL A 7 -40.18 20.62 -13.15
N ILE A 8 -40.53 19.76 -12.19
CA ILE A 8 -40.14 19.97 -10.79
C ILE A 8 -38.83 19.21 -10.57
N LEU A 9 -37.74 19.94 -10.83
CA LEU A 9 -36.41 19.68 -10.28
C LEU A 9 -36.52 19.68 -8.76
N LEU A 10 -36.72 18.51 -8.15
CA LEU A 10 -36.33 18.34 -6.76
C LEU A 10 -34.81 18.28 -6.73
N LEU A 11 -34.23 19.46 -6.51
CA LEU A 11 -32.87 19.72 -6.04
C LEU A 11 -32.63 19.01 -4.70
N SER A 12 -32.67 17.68 -4.71
CA SER A 12 -32.02 16.90 -3.67
C SER A 12 -30.54 17.00 -3.98
N GLY A 13 -29.88 17.94 -3.29
CA GLY A 13 -28.44 17.93 -3.19
C GLY A 13 -28.03 16.54 -2.73
N PHE A 14 -27.57 15.73 -3.66
CA PHE A 14 -26.59 14.72 -3.34
C PHE A 14 -25.40 15.52 -2.83
N CYS A 15 -25.39 15.76 -1.52
CA CYS A 15 -24.14 15.82 -0.82
C CYS A 15 -23.50 14.50 -1.19
N ALA A 16 -22.60 14.51 -2.20
CA ALA A 16 -21.63 13.46 -2.34
C ALA A 16 -21.14 13.26 -0.90
N PRO A 17 -21.29 12.06 -0.31
CA PRO A 17 -20.70 11.84 0.99
C PRO A 17 -19.29 12.39 0.85
N CYS A 18 -18.92 13.35 1.71
CA CYS A 18 -17.51 13.60 1.94
C CYS A 18 -17.02 12.24 2.43
N THR A 19 -16.66 11.36 1.51
CA THR A 19 -15.86 10.21 1.83
C THR A 19 -14.64 10.89 2.43
N PRO A 20 -14.41 10.72 3.73
CA PRO A 20 -13.16 11.17 4.29
C PRO A 20 -12.07 10.64 3.35
N PHE A 21 -11.01 11.42 3.12
CA PHE A 21 -9.81 10.90 2.46
C PHE A 21 -9.53 9.54 3.10
N ARG A 22 -9.87 8.46 2.38
CA ARG A 22 -9.60 7.12 2.87
C ARG A 22 -8.10 7.05 2.70
N ASN A 23 -7.39 7.16 3.81
CA ASN A 23 -5.97 6.88 3.80
C ASN A 23 -5.89 5.37 3.58
N ASP A 24 -5.80 4.98 2.32
CA ASP A 24 -5.71 3.59 1.91
C ASP A 24 -4.48 2.92 2.53
N TYR A 25 -3.50 3.71 2.95
CA TYR A 25 -2.28 3.28 3.62
C TYR A 25 -2.18 3.84 5.05
N LEU A 26 -1.68 3.00 5.95
CA LEU A 26 -1.48 3.31 7.37
C LEU A 26 -0.08 2.88 7.81
N PHE A 27 0.73 3.83 8.23
CA PHE A 27 2.06 3.55 8.77
C PHE A 27 2.01 3.07 10.21
N ILE A 28 2.71 1.98 10.51
CA ILE A 28 2.82 1.40 11.84
C ILE A 28 4.27 1.51 12.35
N ASN A 29 4.46 2.32 13.40
CA ASN A 29 5.77 2.53 14.04
C ASN A 29 6.09 1.41 15.07
N LYS A 30 6.13 0.16 14.61
CA LYS A 30 6.55 -1.00 15.40
C LYS A 30 7.62 -1.76 14.62
N ASN A 31 8.74 -2.10 15.26
CA ASN A 31 9.81 -2.86 14.62
C ASN A 31 9.51 -4.35 14.64
N MET A 32 9.10 -4.89 13.50
CA MET A 32 8.72 -6.29 13.29
C MET A 32 9.44 -6.89 12.08
N THR A 33 9.68 -8.19 12.11
CA THR A 33 10.04 -8.95 10.89
C THR A 33 8.94 -8.81 9.85
N TRP A 34 9.23 -9.12 8.59
CA TRP A 34 8.22 -8.99 7.54
C TRP A 34 6.99 -9.87 7.82
N ASP A 35 7.19 -11.12 8.26
CA ASP A 35 6.09 -12.02 8.62
C ASP A 35 5.29 -11.52 9.82
N GLU A 36 5.95 -11.03 10.88
CA GLU A 36 5.27 -10.44 12.04
C GLU A 36 4.44 -9.21 11.64
N ALA A 37 4.95 -8.39 10.73
CA ALA A 37 4.25 -7.23 10.21
C ALA A 37 3.03 -7.63 9.36
N TYR A 38 3.16 -8.66 8.52
CA TYR A 38 2.05 -9.20 7.73
C TYR A 38 0.93 -9.70 8.63
N GLN A 39 1.26 -10.50 9.63
CA GLN A 39 0.29 -10.96 10.63
C GLN A 39 -0.33 -9.82 11.43
N TYR A 40 0.43 -8.77 11.73
CA TYR A 40 -0.12 -7.58 12.40
C TYR A 40 -1.22 -6.92 11.57
N CYS A 41 -0.97 -6.65 10.29
CA CYS A 41 -1.99 -6.02 9.44
C CYS A 41 -3.24 -6.90 9.36
N LEU A 42 -3.09 -8.22 9.21
CA LEU A 42 -4.22 -9.16 9.20
C LEU A 42 -5.04 -9.12 10.50
N MET A 43 -4.39 -9.06 11.66
CA MET A 43 -5.06 -8.94 12.96
C MET A 43 -5.88 -7.64 13.09
N GLU A 44 -5.44 -6.58 12.42
CA GLU A 44 -6.13 -5.29 12.34
C GLU A 44 -7.17 -5.23 11.20
N GLN A 45 -7.53 -6.38 10.59
CA GLN A 45 -8.44 -6.47 9.43
C GLN A 45 -7.98 -5.61 8.24
N LYS A 46 -6.67 -5.60 8.03
CA LYS A 46 -5.95 -4.88 6.97
C LYS A 46 -5.00 -5.85 6.27
N GLU A 47 -4.32 -5.36 5.25
CA GLU A 47 -3.27 -6.10 4.55
C GLU A 47 -1.95 -5.36 4.65
N LEU A 48 -0.83 -6.02 4.38
CA LEU A 48 0.42 -5.29 4.20
C LEU A 48 0.38 -4.57 2.85
N ALA A 49 0.90 -3.34 2.79
CA ALA A 49 0.64 -2.45 1.66
C ALA A 49 1.09 -3.02 0.31
N GLN A 50 0.19 -2.98 -0.66
CA GLN A 50 0.42 -3.41 -2.03
C GLN A 50 0.48 -2.18 -2.93
N ILE A 51 1.58 -2.03 -3.67
CA ILE A 51 1.83 -0.86 -4.51
C ILE A 51 1.96 -1.34 -5.95
N GLN A 52 0.83 -1.53 -6.62
CA GLN A 52 0.76 -2.16 -7.94
C GLN A 52 0.74 -1.13 -9.09
N SER A 53 0.78 0.17 -8.79
CA SER A 53 0.77 1.25 -9.78
C SER A 53 1.44 2.53 -9.29
N LEU A 54 1.73 3.45 -10.21
CA LEU A 54 2.20 4.81 -9.89
C LEU A 54 1.18 5.59 -9.04
N GLU A 55 -0.12 5.37 -9.26
CA GLU A 55 -1.19 5.99 -8.46
C GLU A 55 -1.14 5.50 -7.01
N ASN A 56 -0.99 4.18 -6.80
CA ASN A 56 -0.79 3.61 -5.46
C ASN A 56 0.45 4.20 -4.78
N ASN A 57 1.57 4.30 -5.49
CA ASN A 57 2.81 4.84 -4.93
C ASN A 57 2.63 6.31 -4.52
N THR A 58 1.96 7.10 -5.37
CA THR A 58 1.64 8.51 -5.09
C THR A 58 0.70 8.64 -3.89
N SER A 59 -0.35 7.82 -3.82
CA SER A 59 -1.30 7.79 -2.69
C SER A 59 -0.59 7.42 -1.38
N MET A 60 0.27 6.40 -1.41
CA MET A 60 1.09 6.02 -0.26
C MET A 60 2.00 7.16 0.19
N MET A 61 2.65 7.86 -0.74
CA MET A 61 3.53 9.00 -0.43
C MET A 61 2.79 10.20 0.18
N ASN A 62 1.50 10.34 -0.13
CA ASN A 62 0.66 11.39 0.45
C ASN A 62 0.10 11.04 1.83
N THR A 63 0.25 9.79 2.28
CA THR A 63 -0.15 9.37 3.62
C THR A 63 0.70 10.12 4.66
N GLN A 64 0.06 10.65 5.71
CA GLN A 64 0.73 11.47 6.71
C GLN A 64 1.78 10.66 7.51
N THR A 65 3.02 10.71 7.05
CA THR A 65 4.20 9.99 7.54
C THR A 65 4.87 10.68 8.73
N ALA A 66 4.10 11.16 9.71
CA ALA A 66 4.66 11.86 10.86
C ALA A 66 5.70 10.97 11.59
N GLY A 67 6.99 11.26 11.39
CA GLY A 67 8.12 10.56 12.02
C GLY A 67 8.97 9.67 11.11
N TYR A 68 8.74 9.67 9.79
CA TYR A 68 9.48 8.82 8.85
C TYR A 68 10.97 9.19 8.78
N THR A 69 11.79 8.34 9.39
CA THR A 69 13.26 8.42 9.28
C THR A 69 13.89 7.12 8.80
N TYR A 70 13.09 6.11 8.46
CA TYR A 70 13.57 4.76 8.12
C TYR A 70 12.65 4.02 7.14
N LYS A 71 13.27 3.18 6.30
CA LYS A 71 12.65 2.19 5.41
C LYS A 71 11.59 1.33 6.11
N ALA A 72 10.44 1.14 5.47
CA ALA A 72 9.31 0.40 6.03
C ALA A 72 8.90 -0.78 5.14
N TRP A 73 8.51 -1.92 5.74
CA TRP A 73 8.04 -3.08 4.98
C TRP A 73 6.77 -2.78 4.17
N ILE A 74 6.73 -3.28 2.93
CA ILE A 74 5.55 -3.39 2.06
C ILE A 74 5.32 -4.86 1.69
N GLY A 75 4.15 -5.16 1.13
CA GLY A 75 3.61 -6.51 0.95
C GLY A 75 4.27 -7.30 -0.17
N LEU A 76 5.47 -6.91 -0.61
CA LEU A 76 6.19 -7.55 -1.69
C LEU A 76 7.35 -8.38 -1.12
N TYR A 77 7.45 -9.63 -1.55
CA TYR A 77 8.47 -10.58 -1.11
C TYR A 77 9.00 -11.39 -2.28
N ALA A 78 10.22 -11.91 -2.13
CA ALA A 78 10.83 -12.83 -3.08
C ALA A 78 10.18 -14.20 -2.96
N ASN A 79 9.78 -14.78 -4.09
CA ASN A 79 9.20 -16.11 -4.17
C ASN A 79 9.79 -16.85 -5.36
N ALA A 80 10.69 -17.79 -5.08
CA ALA A 80 11.55 -18.45 -6.05
C ALA A 80 12.31 -17.42 -6.91
N SER A 81 11.89 -17.23 -8.17
CA SER A 81 12.53 -16.33 -9.13
C SER A 81 11.71 -15.07 -9.44
N ASP A 82 10.62 -14.83 -8.71
CA ASP A 82 9.71 -13.72 -8.93
C ASP A 82 9.51 -12.87 -7.66
N TRP A 83 8.99 -11.65 -7.85
CA TRP A 83 8.46 -10.82 -6.78
C TRP A 83 6.94 -11.02 -6.69
N THR A 84 6.44 -11.41 -5.52
CA THR A 84 5.03 -11.74 -5.30
C THR A 84 4.43 -10.85 -4.20
N TRP A 85 3.24 -10.35 -4.44
CA TRP A 85 2.47 -9.61 -3.44
C TRP A 85 1.77 -10.56 -2.46
N VAL A 86 1.39 -10.06 -1.28
CA VAL A 86 0.70 -10.86 -0.25
C VAL A 86 -0.66 -11.43 -0.68
N ASP A 87 -1.25 -10.94 -1.78
CA ASP A 87 -2.46 -11.50 -2.41
C ASP A 87 -2.16 -12.69 -3.35
N GLY A 88 -0.88 -12.96 -3.61
CA GLY A 88 -0.41 -14.01 -4.50
C GLY A 88 -0.16 -13.55 -5.94
N GLU A 89 -0.42 -12.28 -6.29
CA GLU A 89 -0.15 -11.77 -7.62
C GLU A 89 1.34 -11.48 -7.84
N THR A 90 1.85 -11.83 -9.03
CA THR A 90 3.20 -11.48 -9.45
C THR A 90 3.30 -9.98 -9.73
N ALA A 91 4.29 -9.31 -9.17
CA ALA A 91 4.50 -7.88 -9.39
C ALA A 91 4.91 -7.57 -10.84
N THR A 92 4.22 -6.60 -11.43
CA THR A 92 4.50 -6.08 -12.78
C THR A 92 4.94 -4.61 -12.77
N TYR A 93 4.68 -3.91 -11.66
CA TYR A 93 5.11 -2.55 -11.41
C TYR A 93 6.21 -2.54 -10.35
N PHE A 94 7.25 -1.73 -10.59
CA PHE A 94 8.39 -1.61 -9.70
C PHE A 94 8.86 -0.16 -9.62
N GLU A 95 9.13 0.31 -8.41
CA GLU A 95 9.72 1.64 -8.17
C GLU A 95 11.05 1.53 -7.42
N TRP A 96 11.91 0.60 -7.84
CA TRP A 96 13.24 0.39 -7.24
C TRP A 96 14.04 1.70 -7.15
N GLY A 97 14.81 1.83 -6.07
CA GLY A 97 15.83 2.86 -5.93
C GLY A 97 17.07 2.57 -6.78
N ASN A 98 18.21 3.13 -6.38
CA ASN A 98 19.48 2.98 -7.12
C ASN A 98 20.03 1.55 -7.15
N VAL A 99 19.51 0.66 -6.31
CA VAL A 99 19.91 -0.75 -6.25
C VAL A 99 18.66 -1.59 -6.50
N GLN A 100 18.65 -2.23 -7.66
CA GLN A 100 17.69 -3.28 -7.98
C GLN A 100 18.31 -4.65 -7.67
N PRO A 101 17.51 -5.67 -7.37
CA PRO A 101 18.00 -7.03 -7.16
C PRO A 101 18.47 -7.60 -8.51
N ASP A 102 19.75 -7.98 -8.61
CA ASP A 102 20.31 -8.54 -9.84
C ASP A 102 19.87 -9.99 -10.09
N ASN A 103 19.62 -10.77 -9.02
CA ASN A 103 19.05 -12.12 -9.06
C ASN A 103 18.21 -12.37 -7.80
N ILE A 104 16.99 -12.89 -7.97
CA ILE A 104 16.14 -13.42 -6.90
C ILE A 104 16.36 -14.93 -6.90
N ASP A 105 17.37 -15.41 -6.18
CA ASP A 105 17.64 -16.84 -6.06
C ASP A 105 17.27 -17.38 -4.67
N THR A 106 16.61 -16.55 -3.86
CA THR A 106 16.30 -16.87 -2.46
C THR A 106 14.99 -16.25 -2.03
N ASP A 107 14.22 -16.99 -1.23
CA ASP A 107 13.00 -16.51 -0.57
C ASP A 107 13.30 -15.67 0.69
N GLU A 108 14.56 -15.27 0.89
CA GLU A 108 15.01 -14.57 2.09
C GLU A 108 14.77 -13.06 2.04
N TYR A 109 14.39 -12.51 0.88
CA TYR A 109 14.29 -11.07 0.66
C TYR A 109 12.85 -10.57 0.64
N CYS A 110 12.64 -9.48 1.37
CA CYS A 110 11.38 -8.76 1.42
C CYS A 110 11.63 -7.29 1.07
N VAL A 111 10.57 -6.59 0.67
CA VAL A 111 10.70 -5.24 0.09
C VAL A 111 10.30 -4.17 1.10
N THR A 112 11.10 -3.11 1.12
CA THR A 112 10.83 -1.89 1.86
C THR A 112 10.59 -0.73 0.91
N ILE A 113 9.75 0.21 1.30
CA ILE A 113 9.69 1.56 0.72
C ILE A 113 10.51 2.55 1.56
N ASP A 114 11.10 3.56 0.92
CA ASP A 114 11.83 4.69 1.53
C ASP A 114 11.02 6.01 1.47
N ASN A 115 11.55 7.10 2.04
CA ASN A 115 10.86 8.38 2.21
C ASN A 115 10.62 9.16 0.92
N ASP A 116 11.22 8.73 -0.18
CA ASP A 116 11.09 9.28 -1.52
C ASP A 116 10.21 8.40 -2.42
N GLY A 117 9.60 7.35 -1.84
CA GLY A 117 8.74 6.39 -2.55
C GLY A 117 9.52 5.34 -3.32
N ARG A 118 10.85 5.30 -3.21
CA ARG A 118 11.69 4.29 -3.84
C ARG A 118 11.73 3.01 -3.01
N TRP A 119 11.82 1.89 -3.71
CA TRP A 119 11.85 0.58 -3.08
C TRP A 119 13.27 0.09 -2.91
N GLY A 120 13.49 -0.70 -1.87
CA GLY A 120 14.69 -1.50 -1.67
C GLY A 120 14.32 -2.86 -1.12
N PHE A 121 15.27 -3.77 -1.06
CA PHE A 121 15.06 -5.10 -0.49
C PHE A 121 15.99 -5.32 0.70
N ALA A 122 15.57 -6.20 1.60
CA ALA A 122 16.30 -6.54 2.81
C ALA A 122 15.91 -7.94 3.28
N ASN A 123 16.77 -8.60 4.05
CA ASN A 123 16.44 -9.91 4.61
C ASN A 123 15.17 -9.80 5.48
N CYS A 124 14.18 -10.67 5.24
CA CYS A 124 12.85 -10.63 5.88
C CYS A 124 12.91 -10.74 7.41
N SER A 125 14.00 -11.29 7.96
CA SER A 125 14.22 -11.43 9.41
C SER A 125 14.65 -10.13 10.10
N LEU A 126 14.94 -9.06 9.34
CA LEU A 126 15.24 -7.75 9.93
C LEU A 126 13.96 -7.11 10.49
N LYS A 127 14.08 -6.42 11.63
CA LYS A 127 12.95 -5.73 12.24
C LYS A 127 12.84 -4.30 11.74
N LYS A 128 11.70 -3.92 11.20
CA LYS A 128 11.43 -2.58 10.63
C LYS A 128 9.99 -2.14 10.93
N PRO A 129 9.69 -0.83 10.87
CA PRO A 129 8.32 -0.37 10.72
C PRO A 129 7.71 -0.87 9.41
N PHE A 130 6.40 -0.75 9.26
CA PHE A 130 5.68 -1.30 8.12
C PHE A 130 4.44 -0.49 7.78
N VAL A 131 3.91 -0.71 6.58
CA VAL A 131 2.71 -0.04 6.07
C VAL A 131 1.61 -1.07 5.89
N CYS A 132 0.48 -0.86 6.54
CA CYS A 132 -0.74 -1.60 6.25
C CYS A 132 -1.58 -0.84 5.22
N GLN A 133 -2.46 -1.54 4.52
CA GLN A 133 -3.50 -0.97 3.68
C GLN A 133 -4.88 -1.49 4.08
N ASP A 134 -5.93 -0.72 3.78
CA ASP A 134 -7.30 -1.25 3.86
C ASP A 134 -7.46 -2.37 2.83
N GLY A 135 -8.02 -3.51 3.25
CA GLY A 135 -8.46 -4.55 2.32
C GLY A 135 -9.59 -4.00 1.45
N ASN A 136 -9.48 -4.18 0.13
CA ASN A 136 -10.46 -3.68 -0.85
C ASN A 136 -11.68 -4.60 -0.94
#